data_AF-A0A4Q3D4J0-F1
#
_entry.id   AF-A0A4Q3D4J0-F1
#
_cell.length_a   1.000
_cell.length_b   1.000
_cell.length_c   1.000
_cell.angle_alpha   90.00
_cell.angle_beta   90.00
_cell.angle_gamma   90.00
#
_symmetry.space_group_name_H-M   'P 1'
#
loop_
_entity.id
_entity.type
_entity.pdbx_description
1 polymer ?
#
loop_
_entity_poly.entity_id
_entity_poly.type
_entity_poly.pdbx_seq_one_letter_code
_entity_poly.pdbx_strand_id
1 'polypeptide(L)'
;MKKIAIIAGLSAFFFSCTKTNSNQYSHWNVNGEAYSSNEVALSETKGGSYLKEINGLFQLRFGLMQLPAHNMYVLKHPTNNPDYATLRFLHNNTTYTVANDSVLLIFNQVNDKAQFTLPPTWFISAAANDSVLIEGIFNAP
;
A
#
# COMPACT_ATOMS: atom_id res chain seq x y z
N MET A 1 68.25 -19.13 5.74
CA MET A 1 67.77 -17.73 5.74
C MET A 1 67.55 -17.28 4.31
N LYS A 2 66.31 -16.93 3.91
CA LYS A 2 65.97 -15.88 2.93
C LYS A 2 64.43 -15.81 2.83
N LYS A 3 63.90 -14.64 3.17
CA LYS A 3 62.49 -14.22 3.18
C LYS A 3 62.16 -13.62 1.81
N ILE A 4 61.06 -14.01 1.14
CA ILE A 4 60.42 -13.22 0.06
C ILE A 4 58.92 -13.62 0.05
N ALA A 5 58.07 -12.91 0.79
CA ALA A 5 57.26 -11.76 0.39
C ALA A 5 56.03 -12.15 -0.46
N ILE A 6 54.91 -12.29 0.25
CA ILE A 6 53.54 -12.44 -0.27
C ILE A 6 53.12 -11.08 -0.83
N ILE A 7 52.83 -11.01 -2.14
CA ILE A 7 52.16 -9.84 -2.73
C ILE A 7 50.69 -10.19 -2.88
N ALA A 8 49.88 -9.75 -1.92
CA ALA A 8 48.44 -9.76 -1.99
C ALA A 8 47.98 -8.62 -2.90
N GLY A 9 47.59 -8.96 -4.14
CA GLY A 9 46.88 -8.03 -5.02
C GLY A 9 45.43 -7.92 -4.58
N LEU A 10 45.10 -6.86 -3.82
CA LEU A 10 43.74 -6.52 -3.44
C LEU A 10 43.02 -5.93 -4.65
N SER A 11 42.47 -6.79 -5.52
CA SER A 11 41.61 -6.37 -6.61
C SER A 11 40.29 -5.89 -6.02
N ALA A 12 40.14 -4.57 -5.92
CA ALA A 12 38.89 -3.91 -5.55
C ALA A 12 37.80 -4.30 -6.57
N PHE A 13 36.92 -5.21 -6.17
CA PHE A 13 35.64 -5.42 -6.85
C PHE A 13 34.81 -4.15 -6.61
N PHE A 14 34.77 -3.27 -7.60
CA PHE A 14 33.70 -2.30 -7.72
C PHE A 14 32.42 -3.08 -8.02
N PHE A 15 31.77 -3.59 -6.97
CA PHE A 15 30.35 -3.90 -7.05
C PHE A 15 29.65 -2.57 -7.26
N SER A 16 29.41 -2.23 -8.53
CA SER A 16 28.33 -1.33 -8.89
C SER A 16 27.08 -1.89 -8.24
N CYS A 17 26.72 -1.35 -7.08
CA CYS A 17 25.44 -1.57 -6.43
C CYS A 17 24.41 -0.92 -7.35
N THR A 18 23.99 -1.66 -8.39
CA THR A 18 22.79 -1.32 -9.13
C THR A 18 21.68 -1.30 -8.11
N LYS A 19 21.22 -0.09 -7.76
CA LYS A 19 20.06 0.11 -6.92
C LYS A 19 18.90 -0.56 -7.65
N THR A 20 18.58 -1.80 -7.27
CA THR A 20 17.45 -2.53 -7.81
C THR A 20 16.24 -1.68 -7.47
N ASN A 21 15.70 -0.96 -8.46
CA ASN A 21 14.43 -0.29 -8.33
C ASN A 21 13.38 -1.39 -8.23
N SER A 22 13.22 -1.94 -7.03
CA SER A 22 12.13 -2.86 -6.72
C SER A 22 10.88 -2.01 -6.65
N ASN A 23 10.26 -1.74 -7.80
CA ASN A 23 8.94 -1.14 -7.83
C ASN A 23 8.02 -2.03 -6.97
N GLN A 24 7.49 -1.47 -5.89
CA GLN A 24 6.61 -2.22 -5.00
C GLN A 24 5.22 -2.27 -5.64
N TYR A 25 4.75 -3.49 -5.90
CA TYR A 25 3.41 -3.73 -6.43
C TYR A 25 2.42 -3.77 -5.29
N SER A 26 1.29 -3.08 -5.44
CA SER A 26 0.10 -3.39 -4.65
C SER A 26 -0.56 -4.65 -5.20
N HIS A 27 -1.15 -5.44 -4.32
CA HIS A 27 -1.86 -6.68 -4.65
C HIS A 27 -3.17 -6.72 -3.89
N TRP A 28 -4.28 -7.04 -4.54
CA TRP A 28 -5.56 -7.18 -3.86
C TRP A 28 -6.43 -8.20 -4.57
N ASN A 29 -7.34 -8.80 -3.82
CA ASN A 29 -8.32 -9.75 -4.34
C ASN A 29 -9.72 -9.20 -4.15
N VAL A 30 -10.60 -9.35 -5.14
CA VAL A 30 -12.04 -9.07 -5.02
C VAL A 30 -12.79 -10.36 -5.31
N ASN A 31 -13.49 -10.91 -4.31
CA ASN A 31 -14.15 -12.21 -4.39
C ASN A 31 -13.23 -13.34 -4.91
N GLY A 32 -11.93 -13.26 -4.59
CA GLY A 32 -10.90 -14.22 -5.06
C GLY A 32 -10.31 -13.93 -6.44
N GLU A 33 -10.83 -12.95 -7.19
CA GLU A 33 -10.19 -12.45 -8.41
C GLU A 33 -9.00 -11.56 -8.04
N ALA A 34 -7.81 -11.93 -8.52
CA ALA A 34 -6.57 -11.28 -8.14
C ALA A 34 -6.20 -10.12 -9.06
N TYR A 35 -5.77 -9.01 -8.46
CA TYR A 35 -5.32 -7.80 -9.13
C TYR A 35 -3.94 -7.39 -8.61
N SER A 36 -3.19 -6.68 -9.44
CA SER A 36 -1.92 -6.08 -9.05
C SER A 36 -1.61 -4.83 -9.86
N SER A 37 -0.98 -3.84 -9.22
CA SER A 37 -0.53 -2.62 -9.89
C SER A 37 0.64 -2.00 -9.13
N ASN A 38 1.65 -1.52 -9.86
CA ASN A 38 2.69 -0.62 -9.35
C ASN A 38 2.43 0.84 -9.75
N GLU A 39 1.32 1.11 -10.42
CA GLU A 39 0.87 2.45 -10.81
C GLU A 39 0.05 3.07 -9.66
N VAL A 40 0.73 3.40 -8.57
CA VAL A 40 0.13 4.02 -7.39
C VAL A 40 0.67 5.44 -7.22
N ALA A 41 -0.21 6.40 -7.02
CA ALA A 41 0.12 7.78 -6.72
C ALA A 41 -0.10 8.09 -5.24
N LEU A 42 0.85 8.81 -4.65
CA LEU A 42 0.73 9.44 -3.33
C LEU A 42 0.39 10.92 -3.49
N SER A 43 -0.65 11.38 -2.80
CA SER A 43 -0.97 12.80 -2.67
C SER A 43 -1.09 13.16 -1.20
N GLU A 44 -0.39 14.22 -0.78
CA GLU A 44 -0.38 14.72 0.59
C GLU A 44 -0.75 16.20 0.59
N THR A 45 -1.87 16.52 1.23
CA THR A 45 -2.46 17.86 1.18
C THR A 45 -2.97 18.27 2.56
N LYS A 46 -3.36 19.53 2.72
CA LYS A 46 -4.08 20.00 3.91
C LYS A 46 -5.41 19.25 4.15
N GLY A 47 -6.00 18.65 3.12
CA GLY A 47 -7.27 17.91 3.19
C GLY A 47 -7.13 16.42 3.53
N GLY A 48 -5.89 15.94 3.71
CA GLY A 48 -5.57 14.53 3.97
C GLY A 48 -4.52 13.99 3.01
N SER A 49 -4.18 12.72 3.21
CA SER A 49 -3.26 11.94 2.40
C SER A 49 -3.97 10.80 1.70
N TYR A 50 -3.49 10.44 0.51
CA TYR A 50 -4.14 9.51 -0.40
C TYR A 50 -3.12 8.59 -1.05
N LEU A 51 -3.41 7.29 -1.06
CA LEU A 51 -2.80 6.31 -1.96
C LEU A 51 -3.87 5.89 -2.97
N LYS A 52 -3.62 6.17 -4.24
CA LYS A 52 -4.58 5.93 -5.31
C LYS A 52 -3.90 5.19 -6.46
N GLU A 53 -4.51 4.10 -6.89
CA GLU A 53 -4.12 3.46 -8.16
C GLU A 53 -4.54 4.35 -9.34
N ILE A 54 -3.66 4.52 -10.34
CA ILE A 54 -3.80 5.53 -11.40
C ILE A 54 -5.11 5.37 -12.19
N ASN A 55 -5.53 4.13 -12.46
CA ASN A 55 -6.78 3.82 -13.15
C ASN A 55 -8.01 3.90 -12.23
N GLY A 56 -7.81 4.18 -10.94
CA GLY A 56 -8.87 4.37 -9.95
C GLY A 56 -9.44 3.08 -9.37
N LEU A 57 -8.73 1.95 -9.51
CA LEU A 57 -9.20 0.65 -9.00
C LEU A 57 -9.30 0.62 -7.47
N PHE A 58 -8.41 1.34 -6.78
CA PHE A 58 -8.55 1.62 -5.36
C PHE A 58 -8.15 3.05 -5.01
N GLN A 59 -8.71 3.53 -3.90
CA GLN A 59 -8.30 4.76 -3.24
C GLN A 59 -8.35 4.58 -1.73
N LEU A 60 -7.17 4.56 -1.11
CA LEU A 60 -6.98 4.63 0.33
C LEU A 60 -6.75 6.09 0.74
N ARG A 61 -7.53 6.60 1.68
CA ARG A 61 -7.42 7.96 2.19
C ARG A 61 -7.26 7.95 3.70
N PHE A 62 -6.42 8.83 4.20
CA PHE A 62 -6.32 9.16 5.62
C PHE A 62 -6.77 10.61 5.84
N GLY A 63 -7.39 10.88 6.99
CA GLY A 63 -7.68 12.26 7.43
C GLY A 63 -6.43 13.05 7.83
N LEU A 64 -5.25 12.42 7.84
CA LEU A 64 -3.96 13.00 8.19
C LEU A 64 -3.30 13.64 6.97
N MET A 65 -2.57 14.74 7.15
CA MET A 65 -1.90 15.46 6.05
C MET A 65 -0.77 14.65 5.37
N GLN A 66 -0.26 13.63 6.04
CA GLN A 66 0.79 12.74 5.56
C GLN A 66 0.34 11.29 5.73
N LEU A 67 0.99 10.35 5.03
CA LEU A 67 0.78 8.94 5.33
C LEU A 67 1.17 8.66 6.79
N PRO A 68 0.41 7.82 7.48
CA PRO A 68 0.80 7.41 8.81
C PRO A 68 2.09 6.59 8.77
N ALA A 69 2.95 6.83 9.75
CA ALA A 69 4.27 6.21 9.86
C ALA A 69 4.35 5.12 10.93
N HIS A 70 3.24 4.85 11.62
CA HIS A 70 3.08 3.83 12.65
C HIS A 70 1.57 3.62 12.90
N ASN A 71 1.20 2.52 13.55
CA ASN A 71 -0.14 2.17 14.04
C ASN A 71 -1.06 1.37 13.09
N MET A 72 -2.10 0.81 13.69
CA MET A 72 -3.26 0.25 12.97
C MET A 72 -4.32 1.34 12.81
N TYR A 73 -4.97 1.36 11.64
CA TYR A 73 -6.04 2.32 11.35
C TYR A 73 -7.37 1.61 11.24
N VAL A 74 -8.39 2.13 11.92
CA VAL A 74 -9.75 1.66 11.70
C VAL A 74 -10.24 2.23 10.37
N LEU A 75 -10.53 1.36 9.41
CA LEU A 75 -11.30 1.70 8.24
C LEU A 75 -12.72 2.01 8.66
N LYS A 76 -13.16 3.21 8.30
CA LYS A 76 -14.52 3.67 8.53
C LYS A 76 -15.19 3.97 7.20
N HIS A 77 -16.51 3.90 7.19
CA HIS A 77 -17.32 4.55 6.20
C HIS A 77 -16.96 6.05 6.16
N PRO A 78 -16.99 6.73 5.00
CA PRO A 78 -16.62 8.15 4.93
C PRO A 78 -17.30 9.02 6.01
N THR A 79 -16.50 9.67 6.87
CA THR A 79 -16.96 10.59 7.94
C THR A 79 -16.22 11.93 7.89
N ASN A 80 -16.51 12.89 8.78
CA ASN A 80 -15.75 14.15 8.89
C ASN A 80 -14.64 14.13 9.96
N ASN A 81 -14.41 13.01 10.65
CA ASN A 81 -13.40 12.91 11.72
C ASN A 81 -11.97 12.79 11.14
N PRO A 82 -10.93 13.47 11.65
CA PRO A 82 -9.56 13.32 11.13
C PRO A 82 -8.90 11.96 11.41
N ASP A 83 -9.35 11.23 12.46
CA ASP A 83 -8.70 9.99 12.92
C ASP A 83 -9.35 8.74 12.30
N TYR A 84 -9.42 8.68 10.98
CA TYR A 84 -9.84 7.48 10.27
C TYR A 84 -9.09 7.29 8.95
N ALA A 85 -9.14 6.04 8.45
CA ALA A 85 -8.83 5.71 7.07
C ALA A 85 -10.13 5.33 6.33
N THR A 86 -10.26 5.73 5.07
CA THR A 86 -11.31 5.23 4.18
C THR A 86 -10.67 4.52 3.02
N LEU A 87 -11.29 3.43 2.59
CA LEU A 87 -10.86 2.67 1.42
C LEU A 87 -12.05 2.49 0.50
N ARG A 88 -11.82 2.79 -0.78
CA ARG A 88 -12.80 2.62 -1.85
C ARG A 88 -12.20 1.74 -2.93
N PHE A 89 -13.01 0.85 -3.50
CA PHE A 89 -12.65 0.04 -4.66
C PHE A 89 -13.61 0.28 -5.80
N LEU A 90 -13.09 0.29 -7.02
CA LEU A 90 -13.86 0.23 -8.25
C LEU A 90 -13.74 -1.19 -8.81
N HIS A 91 -14.85 -1.91 -8.87
CA HIS A 91 -14.91 -3.25 -9.46
C HIS A 91 -16.17 -3.34 -10.34
N ASN A 92 -16.03 -3.78 -11.60
CA ASN A 92 -17.12 -3.84 -12.58
C ASN A 92 -17.93 -2.52 -12.66
N ASN A 93 -17.24 -1.38 -12.73
CA ASN A 93 -17.81 -0.02 -12.72
C ASN A 93 -18.67 0.34 -11.50
N THR A 94 -18.59 -0.47 -10.43
CA THR A 94 -19.31 -0.25 -9.18
C THR A 94 -18.32 0.15 -8.10
N THR A 95 -18.67 1.18 -7.32
CA THR A 95 -17.85 1.63 -6.18
C THR A 95 -18.28 0.92 -4.91
N TYR A 96 -17.32 0.35 -4.21
CA TYR A 96 -17.53 -0.36 -2.95
C TYR A 96 -16.82 0.35 -1.80
N THR A 97 -17.48 0.42 -0.64
CA THR A 97 -16.95 0.96 0.63
C THR A 97 -17.06 -0.08 1.73
N VAL A 98 -16.24 0.06 2.78
CA VAL A 98 -16.27 -0.88 3.91
C VAL A 98 -17.68 -0.95 4.53
N ALA A 99 -18.15 -2.16 4.82
CA ALA A 99 -19.50 -2.39 5.35
C ALA A 99 -19.66 -1.93 6.80
N ASN A 100 -18.60 -2.05 7.61
CA ASN A 100 -18.60 -1.77 9.05
C ASN A 100 -17.34 -1.00 9.48
N ASP A 101 -17.51 -0.08 10.43
CA ASP A 101 -16.46 0.79 10.98
C ASP A 101 -15.56 0.10 12.02
N SER A 102 -15.06 -1.10 11.72
CA SER A 102 -14.29 -1.90 12.68
C SER A 102 -13.12 -2.67 12.07
N VAL A 103 -12.80 -2.42 10.81
CA VAL A 103 -11.75 -3.16 10.11
C VAL A 103 -10.41 -2.49 10.35
N LEU A 104 -9.43 -3.26 10.83
CA LEU A 104 -8.08 -2.76 11.06
C LEU A 104 -7.24 -2.89 9.79
N LEU A 105 -6.77 -1.75 9.29
CA LEU A 105 -5.71 -1.65 8.31
C LEU A 105 -4.36 -1.70 9.03
N ILE A 106 -3.56 -2.71 8.71
CA ILE A 106 -2.29 -2.98 9.38
C ILE A 106 -1.19 -2.22 8.63
N PHE A 107 -0.52 -1.30 9.31
CA PHE A 107 0.66 -0.63 8.77
C PHE A 107 1.91 -1.51 8.90
N ASN A 108 2.72 -1.50 7.85
CA ASN A 108 4.09 -1.99 7.84
C ASN A 108 4.98 -0.99 7.10
N GLN A 109 6.30 -1.13 7.26
CA GLN A 109 7.28 -0.42 6.45
C GLN A 109 8.14 -1.44 5.72
N VAL A 110 8.20 -1.34 4.39
CA VAL A 110 8.98 -2.24 3.52
C VAL A 110 9.84 -1.38 2.61
N ASN A 111 11.16 -1.59 2.60
CA ASN A 111 12.12 -0.78 1.83
C ASN A 111 11.92 0.74 2.04
N ASP A 112 11.80 1.15 3.30
CA ASP A 112 11.56 2.52 3.75
C ASP A 112 10.22 3.15 3.31
N LYS A 113 9.33 2.38 2.66
CA LYS A 113 8.03 2.83 2.17
C LYS A 113 6.88 2.26 2.99
N ALA A 114 5.81 3.03 3.10
CA ALA A 114 4.60 2.62 3.79
C ALA A 114 3.89 1.49 3.03
N GLN A 115 3.46 0.48 3.77
CA GLN A 115 2.65 -0.64 3.29
C GLN A 115 1.44 -0.79 4.20
N PHE A 116 0.29 -1.04 3.60
CA PHE A 116 -0.97 -1.23 4.30
C PHE A 116 -1.58 -2.58 3.94
N THR A 117 -1.77 -3.44 4.93
CA THR A 117 -2.41 -4.74 4.75
C THR A 117 -3.86 -4.68 5.21
N LEU A 118 -4.77 -5.08 4.32
CA LEU A 118 -6.19 -5.26 4.55
C LEU A 118 -6.48 -6.76 4.69
N PRO A 119 -6.91 -7.24 5.86
CA PRO A 119 -7.43 -8.61 5.98
C PRO A 119 -8.74 -8.76 5.19
N PRO A 120 -9.18 -10.00 4.86
CA PRO A 120 -10.48 -10.25 4.24
C PRO A 120 -11.62 -9.48 4.90
N THR A 121 -12.23 -8.59 4.12
CA THR A 121 -13.17 -7.59 4.61
C THR A 121 -14.32 -7.45 3.64
N TRP A 122 -15.54 -7.40 4.17
CA TRP A 122 -16.73 -7.13 3.36
C TRP A 122 -16.85 -5.64 3.03
N PHE A 123 -17.00 -5.37 1.73
CA PHE A 123 -17.37 -4.07 1.20
C PHE A 123 -18.76 -4.16 0.59
N ILE A 124 -19.50 -3.06 0.63
CA ILE A 124 -20.86 -2.95 0.12
C ILE A 124 -20.95 -1.85 -0.93
N SER A 125 -21.89 -2.00 -1.86
CA SER A 125 -22.32 -0.94 -2.74
C SER A 125 -23.83 -0.73 -2.60
N ALA A 126 -24.22 0.46 -2.15
CA ALA A 126 -25.63 0.83 -2.09
C ALA A 126 -26.25 0.96 -3.49
N ALA A 127 -25.45 1.31 -4.50
CA ALA A 127 -25.94 1.51 -5.86
C ALA A 127 -26.25 0.20 -6.58
N ALA A 128 -25.41 -0.82 -6.37
CA ALA A 128 -25.62 -2.15 -6.94
C ALA A 128 -26.40 -3.09 -6.02
N ASN A 129 -26.64 -2.69 -4.76
CA ASN A 129 -27.29 -3.49 -3.72
C ASN A 129 -26.62 -4.86 -3.56
N ASP A 130 -25.28 -4.85 -3.52
CA ASP A 130 -24.45 -6.04 -3.43
C ASP A 130 -23.27 -5.83 -2.47
N SER A 131 -22.50 -6.88 -2.29
CA SER A 131 -21.32 -6.90 -1.44
C SER A 131 -20.22 -7.77 -2.03
N VAL A 132 -18.98 -7.39 -1.77
CA VAL A 132 -17.78 -8.11 -2.22
C VAL A 132 -16.83 -8.29 -1.06
N LEU A 133 -16.11 -9.41 -1.04
CA LEU A 133 -15.04 -9.67 -0.10
C LEU A 133 -13.72 -9.18 -0.70
N ILE A 134 -13.02 -8.30 0.01
CA ILE A 134 -11.77 -7.71 -0.44
C ILE A 134 -10.68 -7.91 0.62
N GLU A 135 -9.50 -8.29 0.16
CA GLU A 135 -8.25 -8.34 0.93
C GLU A 135 -7.12 -7.77 0.08
N GLY A 136 -6.02 -7.34 0.70
CA GLY A 136 -4.88 -6.88 -0.08
C GLY A 136 -3.75 -6.24 0.69
N ILE A 137 -2.73 -5.85 -0.06
CA ILE A 137 -1.54 -5.12 0.35
C ILE A 137 -1.41 -3.91 -0.58
N PHE A 138 -1.44 -2.72 0.01
CA PHE A 138 -1.34 -1.44 -0.70
C PHE A 138 0.00 -0.79 -0.35
N ASN A 139 0.84 -0.59 -1.35
CA ASN A 139 2.18 -0.05 -1.20
C ASN A 139 2.23 1.41 -1.65
N ALA A 140 2.96 2.23 -0.90
CA ALA A 140 3.34 3.57 -1.35
C ALA A 140 4.35 3.48 -2.51
N PRO A 141 4.32 4.44 -3.46
CA PRO A 141 5.16 4.44 -4.65
C PRO A 141 6.66 4.53 -4.38
#